data_AF-A0A7K2YKA8-F1
#
_entry.id   AF-A0A7K2YKA8-F1
#
_cell.length_a   1.000
_cell.length_b   1.000
_cell.length_c   1.000
_cell.angle_alpha   90.00
_cell.angle_beta   90.00
_cell.angle_gamma   90.00
#
_symmetry.space_group_name_H-M   'P 1'
#
loop_
_entity.id
_entity.type
_entity.pdbx_description
1 polymer ?
#
loop_
_entity_poly.entity_id
_entity_poly.type
_entity_poly.pdbx_seq_one_letter_code
_entity_poly.pdbx_strand_id
1 'polypeptide(L)'
;MDVERPGSPAFETTDAKASGRRERTTPARVPPAPRRAGDAFDLRTWLRTPRHSEAPGVYGFGRDARRIKQARIEREARVRPDATLIRRAALWLVVALFTFTGALYVYVWLVMKTMPEFLWSVLLYVVPYVVLIPLYAYLGRWHELVWPYLRPYWQRMDRRAELNGRPRPEQVRRAALFLVVGFVLWMALMTPFVELLLLIFPRSLLHDWQWLVRLLYNGAFLADAAWLGRWGVVLKPYLLTPREGVPGPEGDDESAPDADLWPELREAGQHEAADLLDDEADTGRLRDVDYLRLRRVIEAGDHDREYLADVAEEIADNGAAACRHGSGQRDVRPRRSHHDLLTGQVRIGTGTADPKNDAVYRGTGFALDPQSLGTSMIVVGAARAGEPARLLEPVIETMSLRALAGTASLVVIDGKGDEFERLDGWDREIVVGNPDSPSGLDLYGGAASPEDAADRLAAA
;
A
#
# COMPACT_ATOMS: atom_id res chain seq x y z
N MET A 1 -29.96 -73.25 -20.62
CA MET A 1 -30.40 -72.12 -21.46
C MET A 1 -29.14 -71.50 -22.01
N ASP A 2 -28.63 -72.13 -23.08
CA ASP A 2 -27.52 -71.70 -23.91
C ASP A 2 -28.11 -71.01 -25.15
N VAL A 3 -27.59 -69.83 -25.53
CA VAL A 3 -27.67 -69.23 -26.87
C VAL A 3 -26.51 -68.21 -26.93
N GLU A 4 -25.35 -68.56 -27.51
CA GLU A 4 -24.94 -68.39 -28.92
C GLU A 4 -24.39 -66.98 -29.23
N ARG A 5 -23.07 -66.84 -29.49
CA ARG A 5 -22.34 -66.99 -30.80
C ARG A 5 -22.26 -65.65 -31.57
N PRO A 6 -21.46 -65.51 -32.65
CA PRO A 6 -20.02 -65.77 -32.80
C PRO A 6 -19.33 -64.63 -33.62
N GLY A 7 -18.03 -64.78 -33.91
CA GLY A 7 -17.25 -63.84 -34.74
C GLY A 7 -17.33 -64.08 -36.26
N SER A 8 -16.96 -63.01 -36.98
CA SER A 8 -16.37 -62.82 -38.34
C SER A 8 -16.87 -63.65 -39.54
N PRO A 9 -16.88 -63.02 -40.74
CA PRO A 9 -15.74 -63.22 -41.66
C PRO A 9 -15.34 -62.00 -42.52
N ALA A 10 -14.26 -62.23 -43.26
CA ALA A 10 -13.45 -61.33 -44.08
C ALA A 10 -13.87 -61.27 -45.58
N PHE A 11 -13.43 -60.19 -46.24
CA PHE A 11 -12.93 -60.02 -47.63
C PHE A 11 -13.63 -60.65 -48.86
N GLU A 12 -13.96 -59.79 -49.85
CA GLU A 12 -13.59 -59.84 -51.30
C GLU A 12 -14.29 -58.66 -52.05
N THR A 13 -13.63 -57.59 -52.49
CA THR A 13 -12.95 -57.31 -53.80
C THR A 13 -13.77 -57.46 -55.08
N THR A 14 -14.08 -56.34 -55.75
CA THR A 14 -14.02 -56.05 -57.23
C THR A 14 -14.76 -54.72 -57.49
N ASP A 15 -14.42 -53.79 -58.39
CA ASP A 15 -13.36 -53.61 -59.39
C ASP A 15 -13.49 -52.13 -59.91
N ALA A 16 -12.67 -51.74 -60.90
CA ALA A 16 -12.85 -50.60 -61.84
C ALA A 16 -12.13 -49.25 -61.56
N LYS A 17 -10.82 -49.26 -61.84
CA LYS A 17 -10.09 -48.42 -62.82
C LYS A 17 -10.78 -47.15 -63.38
N ALA A 18 -10.21 -45.96 -63.13
CA ALA A 18 -10.13 -44.86 -64.11
C ALA A 18 -9.00 -43.87 -63.80
N SER A 19 -8.11 -43.68 -64.78
CA SER A 19 -6.93 -42.82 -64.77
C SER A 19 -7.26 -41.32 -64.78
N GLY A 20 -6.57 -40.54 -63.94
CA GLY A 20 -6.62 -39.07 -63.96
C GLY A 20 -5.30 -38.47 -63.49
N ARG A 21 -4.51 -38.01 -64.46
CA ARG A 21 -3.24 -37.28 -64.39
C ARG A 21 -3.19 -36.23 -63.26
N ARG A 22 -2.34 -36.43 -62.23
CA ARG A 22 -1.97 -35.37 -61.28
C ARG A 22 -0.88 -34.48 -61.88
N GLU A 23 -1.24 -33.25 -62.22
CA GLU A 23 -0.30 -32.17 -62.44
C GLU A 23 0.48 -31.88 -61.15
N ARG A 24 1.80 -31.80 -61.25
CA ARG A 24 2.67 -31.31 -60.17
C ARG A 24 2.53 -29.80 -60.11
N THR A 25 1.80 -29.30 -59.12
CA THR A 25 1.90 -27.90 -58.70
C THR A 25 3.15 -27.74 -57.83
N THR A 26 4.15 -27.07 -58.39
CA THR A 26 5.31 -26.51 -57.68
C THR A 26 4.83 -25.73 -56.45
N PRO A 27 5.41 -25.93 -55.24
CA PRO A 27 5.03 -25.12 -54.10
C PRO A 27 5.45 -23.67 -54.36
N ALA A 28 4.48 -22.77 -54.34
CA ALA A 28 4.71 -21.33 -54.43
C ALA A 28 5.68 -20.93 -53.31
N ARG A 29 6.78 -20.29 -53.70
CA ARG A 29 7.75 -19.67 -52.81
C ARG A 29 7.00 -18.63 -51.98
N VAL A 30 6.67 -19.00 -50.74
CA VAL A 30 6.11 -18.08 -49.74
C VAL A 30 7.06 -16.89 -49.69
N PRO A 31 6.59 -15.64 -49.92
CA PRO A 31 7.42 -14.46 -49.71
C PRO A 31 8.01 -14.55 -48.31
N PRO A 32 9.30 -14.24 -48.09
CA PRO A 32 9.83 -14.23 -46.73
C PRO A 32 8.91 -13.34 -45.91
N ALA A 33 8.28 -13.93 -44.89
CA ALA A 33 7.47 -13.18 -43.96
C ALA A 33 8.29 -11.95 -43.52
N PRO A 34 7.72 -10.74 -43.49
CA PRO A 34 8.43 -9.60 -42.94
C PRO A 34 8.97 -10.05 -41.59
N ARG A 35 10.30 -9.96 -41.41
CA ARG A 35 10.93 -10.18 -40.10
C ARG A 35 10.09 -9.38 -39.12
N ARG A 36 9.40 -10.07 -38.20
CA ARG A 36 8.81 -9.39 -37.04
C ARG A 36 9.96 -8.61 -36.42
N ALA A 37 9.89 -7.29 -36.45
CA ALA A 37 10.68 -6.42 -35.60
C ALA A 37 10.26 -6.73 -34.16
N GLY A 38 10.78 -7.83 -33.62
CA GLY A 38 10.52 -8.27 -32.27
C GLY A 38 11.54 -7.62 -31.36
N ASP A 39 11.04 -7.07 -30.25
CA ASP A 39 11.80 -6.89 -29.01
C ASP A 39 12.68 -5.63 -28.86
N ALA A 40 12.38 -4.55 -29.59
CA ALA A 40 12.91 -3.23 -29.24
C ALA A 40 12.20 -2.71 -27.97
N PHE A 41 12.95 -2.51 -26.89
CA PHE A 41 12.43 -1.98 -25.63
C PHE A 41 12.29 -0.46 -25.74
N ASP A 42 11.09 0.07 -25.51
CA ASP A 42 10.84 1.51 -25.54
C ASP A 42 11.12 2.12 -24.15
N LEU A 43 12.35 2.58 -23.95
CA LEU A 43 12.81 3.18 -22.70
C LEU A 43 12.04 4.46 -22.36
N ARG A 44 11.79 5.33 -23.35
CA ARG A 44 11.13 6.62 -23.11
C ARG A 44 9.68 6.41 -22.65
N THR A 45 8.95 5.48 -23.27
CA THR A 45 7.62 5.10 -22.79
C THR A 45 7.66 4.46 -21.40
N TRP A 46 8.65 3.60 -21.12
CA TRP A 46 8.81 3.01 -19.79
C TRP A 46 9.09 4.06 -18.70
N LEU A 47 9.92 5.07 -18.98
CA LEU A 47 10.20 6.17 -18.05
C LEU A 47 8.96 7.03 -17.80
N ARG A 48 8.23 7.41 -18.86
CA ARG A 48 7.00 8.23 -18.77
C ARG A 48 5.79 7.51 -18.19
N THR A 49 5.85 6.18 -18.07
CA THR A 49 4.72 5.40 -17.56
C THR A 49 4.40 5.82 -16.12
N PRO A 50 3.13 6.17 -15.80
CA PRO A 50 2.74 6.57 -14.45
C PRO A 50 3.02 5.49 -13.41
N ARG A 51 3.50 5.89 -12.23
CA ARG A 51 3.80 5.00 -11.11
C ARG A 51 3.07 5.50 -9.86
N HIS A 52 1.89 4.97 -9.58
CA HIS A 52 1.14 5.34 -8.38
C HIS A 52 0.75 4.12 -7.54
N SER A 53 1.25 4.10 -6.30
CA SER A 53 0.87 3.11 -5.28
C SER A 53 0.05 3.80 -4.19
N GLU A 54 -1.22 3.43 -4.06
CA GLU A 54 -2.16 4.00 -3.07
C GLU A 54 -1.95 3.45 -1.65
N ALA A 55 -1.31 2.29 -1.53
CA ALA A 55 -1.13 1.59 -0.28
C ALA A 55 0.05 0.60 -0.36
N PRO A 56 0.68 0.24 0.78
CA PRO A 56 1.67 -0.82 0.82
C PRO A 56 1.17 -2.10 0.15
N GLY A 57 2.02 -2.75 -0.63
CA GLY A 57 1.68 -3.98 -1.34
C GLY A 57 1.03 -3.76 -2.72
N VAL A 58 0.68 -2.54 -3.11
CA VAL A 58 0.07 -2.26 -4.42
C VAL A 58 1.15 -1.98 -5.46
N TYR A 59 1.13 -2.74 -6.56
CA TYR A 59 1.99 -2.51 -7.72
C TYR A 59 1.61 -1.21 -8.43
N GLY A 60 2.55 -0.27 -8.54
CA GLY A 60 2.28 1.09 -9.00
C GLY A 60 2.46 1.32 -10.50
N PHE A 61 3.28 0.53 -11.18
CA PHE A 61 3.62 0.74 -12.59
C PHE A 61 2.39 0.63 -13.52
N GLY A 62 2.20 1.64 -14.37
CA GLY A 62 1.08 1.77 -15.28
C GLY A 62 -0.21 2.31 -14.64
N ARG A 63 -0.16 2.73 -13.36
CA ARG A 63 -1.34 3.22 -12.64
C ARG A 63 -1.30 4.73 -12.52
N ASP A 64 -2.33 5.36 -13.08
CA ASP A 64 -2.53 6.80 -13.08
C ASP A 64 -3.35 7.24 -11.85
N ALA A 65 -2.78 8.15 -11.05
CA ALA A 65 -3.41 8.73 -9.88
C ALA A 65 -4.73 9.44 -10.18
N ARG A 66 -4.86 10.11 -11.33
CA ARG A 66 -6.08 10.83 -11.73
C ARG A 66 -7.22 9.85 -11.95
N ARG A 67 -6.98 8.76 -12.67
CA ARG A 67 -7.97 7.69 -12.91
C ARG A 67 -8.39 7.00 -11.63
N ILE A 68 -7.43 6.73 -10.75
CA ILE A 68 -7.68 6.15 -9.42
C ILE A 68 -8.61 7.05 -8.60
N LYS A 69 -8.29 8.35 -8.53
CA LYS A 69 -9.09 9.34 -7.79
C LYS A 69 -10.51 9.44 -8.35
N GLN A 70 -10.66 9.44 -9.67
CA GLN A 70 -11.98 9.42 -10.32
C GLN A 70 -12.76 8.15 -9.98
N ALA A 71 -12.15 6.97 -10.08
CA ALA A 71 -12.79 5.70 -9.73
C ALA A 71 -13.18 5.62 -8.24
N ARG A 72 -12.43 6.29 -7.36
CA ARG A 72 -12.79 6.44 -5.94
C ARG A 72 -14.02 7.32 -5.77
N ILE A 73 -14.03 8.50 -6.41
CA ILE A 73 -15.17 9.43 -6.38
C ILE A 73 -16.44 8.74 -6.92
N GLU A 74 -16.33 7.98 -8.01
CA GLU A 74 -17.47 7.22 -8.55
C GLU A 74 -17.97 6.11 -7.61
N ARG A 75 -17.07 5.43 -6.89
CA ARG A 75 -17.46 4.43 -5.89
C ARG A 75 -18.14 5.08 -4.69
N GLU A 76 -17.60 6.19 -4.19
CA GLU A 76 -18.21 6.98 -3.12
C GLU A 76 -19.56 7.55 -3.54
N ALA A 77 -19.71 7.98 -4.80
CA ALA A 77 -20.98 8.42 -5.36
C ALA A 77 -22.02 7.29 -5.47
N ARG A 78 -21.60 6.03 -5.65
CA ARG A 78 -22.49 4.85 -5.61
C ARG A 78 -22.86 4.41 -4.19
N VAL A 79 -22.06 4.77 -3.19
CA VAL A 79 -22.31 4.51 -1.76
C VAL A 79 -23.17 5.61 -1.11
N ARG A 80 -23.68 6.56 -1.90
CA ARG A 80 -24.60 7.60 -1.41
C ARG A 80 -25.77 6.93 -0.67
N PRO A 81 -26.06 7.32 0.59
CA PRO A 81 -27.10 6.66 1.37
C PRO A 81 -28.42 6.71 0.60
N ASP A 82 -29.07 5.55 0.53
CA ASP A 82 -30.29 5.34 -0.24
C ASP A 82 -31.27 6.50 0.01
N ALA A 83 -31.85 7.09 -1.04
CA ALA A 83 -32.66 8.31 -0.90
C ALA A 83 -33.85 8.10 0.05
N THR A 84 -34.27 6.85 0.21
CA THR A 84 -35.27 6.37 1.17
C THR A 84 -34.80 6.51 2.64
N LEU A 85 -33.54 6.21 2.95
CA LEU A 85 -32.93 6.37 4.27
C LEU A 85 -32.84 7.84 4.68
N ILE A 86 -32.39 8.69 3.76
CA ILE A 86 -32.27 10.15 4.01
C ILE A 86 -33.65 10.74 4.30
N ARG A 87 -34.66 10.41 3.48
CA ARG A 87 -36.04 10.90 3.68
C ARG A 87 -36.62 10.43 5.02
N ARG A 88 -36.37 9.18 5.42
CA ARG A 88 -36.81 8.64 6.71
C ARG A 88 -36.13 9.35 7.88
N ALA A 89 -34.82 9.57 7.82
CA ALA A 89 -34.07 10.30 8.84
C ALA A 89 -34.59 11.75 8.98
N ALA A 90 -34.79 12.44 7.85
CA ALA A 90 -35.34 13.80 7.82
C ALA A 90 -36.78 13.86 8.40
N LEU A 91 -37.64 12.91 8.03
CA LEU A 91 -39.00 12.83 8.57
C LEU A 91 -38.99 12.69 10.10
N TRP A 92 -38.18 11.76 10.63
CA TRP A 92 -38.10 11.56 12.07
C TRP A 92 -37.42 12.72 12.82
N LEU A 93 -36.56 13.49 12.16
CA LEU A 93 -36.04 14.74 12.73
C LEU A 93 -37.14 15.79 12.88
N VAL A 94 -37.99 15.94 11.86
CA VAL A 94 -39.13 16.86 11.91
C VAL A 94 -40.12 16.41 12.98
N VAL A 95 -40.46 15.11 13.02
CA VAL A 95 -41.31 14.53 14.06
C VAL A 95 -40.68 14.73 15.45
N ALA A 96 -39.38 14.51 15.60
CA ALA A 96 -38.67 14.77 16.84
C ALA A 96 -38.80 16.23 17.25
N LEU A 97 -38.59 17.20 16.34
CA LEU A 97 -38.68 18.63 16.66
C LEU A 97 -40.07 19.02 17.17
N PHE A 98 -41.14 18.55 16.51
CA PHE A 98 -42.52 18.85 16.90
C PHE A 98 -42.95 18.12 18.17
N THR A 99 -42.62 16.84 18.27
CA THR A 99 -43.05 16.00 19.40
C THR A 99 -42.22 16.28 20.64
N PHE A 100 -40.95 16.67 20.50
CA PHE A 100 -40.10 17.05 21.62
C PHE A 100 -40.66 18.28 22.32
N THR A 101 -41.08 19.32 21.60
CA THR A 101 -41.66 20.52 22.24
C THR A 101 -42.97 20.20 22.99
N GLY A 102 -43.88 19.43 22.37
CA GLY A 102 -45.16 19.07 22.99
C GLY A 102 -45.03 18.05 24.14
N ALA A 103 -44.27 16.98 23.95
CA ALA A 103 -44.04 15.97 24.97
C ALA A 103 -43.21 16.51 26.13
N LEU A 104 -42.23 17.39 25.87
CA LEU A 104 -41.47 18.07 26.92
C LEU A 104 -42.39 18.97 27.74
N TYR A 105 -43.35 19.66 27.14
CA TYR A 105 -44.31 20.48 27.88
C TYR A 105 -45.16 19.65 28.86
N VAL A 106 -45.74 18.54 28.39
CA VAL A 106 -46.53 17.62 29.23
C VAL A 106 -45.65 16.96 30.31
N TYR A 107 -44.43 16.57 29.95
CA TYR A 107 -43.46 15.98 30.87
C TYR A 107 -43.01 16.97 31.95
N VAL A 108 -42.69 18.20 31.57
CA VAL A 108 -42.32 19.28 32.50
C VAL A 108 -43.48 19.53 33.47
N TRP A 109 -44.69 19.66 32.95
CA TRP A 109 -45.89 19.83 33.79
C TRP A 109 -46.05 18.68 34.79
N LEU A 110 -45.91 17.43 34.34
CA LEU A 110 -46.04 16.24 35.20
C LEU A 110 -44.96 16.22 36.29
N VAL A 111 -43.69 16.44 35.93
CA VAL A 111 -42.56 16.45 36.87
C VAL A 111 -42.73 17.55 37.90
N MET A 112 -43.06 18.78 37.48
CA MET A 112 -43.29 19.89 38.42
C MET A 112 -44.49 19.64 39.33
N LYS A 113 -45.49 18.89 38.87
CA LYS A 113 -46.71 18.60 39.66
C LYS A 113 -46.54 17.45 40.65
N THR A 114 -45.70 16.47 40.35
CA THR A 114 -45.65 15.19 41.09
C THR A 114 -44.33 14.93 41.82
N MET A 115 -43.23 15.53 41.37
CA MET A 115 -41.90 15.23 41.89
C MET A 115 -41.38 16.35 42.80
N PRO A 116 -40.61 16.02 43.85
CA PRO A 116 -39.91 16.99 44.67
C PRO A 116 -38.99 17.92 43.86
N GLU A 117 -38.87 19.18 44.28
CA GLU A 117 -38.08 20.22 43.57
C GLU A 117 -36.62 19.84 43.37
N PHE A 118 -36.01 19.13 44.33
CA PHE A 118 -34.61 18.70 44.24
C PHE A 118 -34.34 17.70 43.10
N LEU A 119 -35.38 17.07 42.54
CA LEU A 119 -35.26 16.16 41.39
C LEU A 119 -35.51 16.85 40.04
N TRP A 120 -36.04 18.07 40.02
CA TRP A 120 -36.45 18.72 38.78
C TRP A 120 -35.29 18.94 37.82
N SER A 121 -34.11 19.31 38.32
CA SER A 121 -32.93 19.51 37.48
C SER A 121 -32.51 18.24 36.73
N VAL A 122 -32.51 17.08 37.39
CA VAL A 122 -32.18 15.81 36.75
C VAL A 122 -33.29 15.35 35.82
N LEU A 123 -34.54 15.39 36.28
CA LEU A 123 -35.68 14.91 35.51
C LEU A 123 -35.91 15.79 34.28
N LEU A 124 -35.91 17.11 34.38
CA LEU A 124 -36.22 18.01 33.26
C LEU A 124 -35.09 18.14 32.23
N TYR A 125 -33.83 18.03 32.65
CA TYR A 125 -32.69 18.31 31.77
C TYR A 125 -31.87 17.07 31.38
N VAL A 126 -31.96 15.96 32.10
CA VAL A 126 -31.16 14.76 31.80
C VAL A 126 -32.03 13.70 31.13
N VAL A 127 -33.19 13.39 31.71
CA VAL A 127 -34.03 12.28 31.24
C VAL A 127 -34.57 12.47 29.82
N PRO A 128 -35.14 13.64 29.42
CA PRO A 128 -35.60 13.86 28.06
C PRO A 128 -34.49 13.69 27.03
N TYR A 129 -33.29 14.19 27.32
CA TYR A 129 -32.16 14.13 26.38
C TYR A 129 -31.60 12.71 26.28
N VAL A 130 -31.48 11.99 27.40
CA VAL A 130 -30.95 10.61 27.42
C VAL A 130 -31.95 9.59 26.87
N VAL A 131 -33.26 9.84 26.95
CA VAL A 131 -34.28 8.90 26.45
C VAL A 131 -34.74 9.26 25.04
N LEU A 132 -35.06 10.52 24.77
CA LEU A 132 -35.67 10.92 23.49
C LEU A 132 -34.63 10.96 22.36
N ILE A 133 -33.40 11.43 22.62
CA ILE A 133 -32.38 11.50 21.56
C ILE A 133 -32.04 10.11 21.02
N PRO A 134 -31.73 9.09 21.86
CA PRO A 134 -31.49 7.74 21.35
C PRO A 134 -32.71 7.11 20.70
N LEU A 135 -33.92 7.38 21.22
CA LEU A 135 -35.17 6.89 20.64
C LEU A 135 -35.36 7.42 19.21
N TYR A 136 -35.22 8.73 18.98
CA TYR A 136 -35.34 9.31 17.64
C TYR A 136 -34.17 8.93 16.73
N ALA A 137 -32.96 8.81 17.28
CA ALA A 137 -31.79 8.29 16.55
C ALA A 137 -32.03 6.85 16.07
N TYR A 138 -32.65 6.01 16.90
CA TYR A 138 -33.02 4.64 16.58
C TYR A 138 -34.13 4.57 15.53
N LEU A 139 -35.24 5.28 15.75
CA LEU A 139 -36.40 5.29 14.83
C LEU A 139 -36.05 5.83 13.43
N GLY A 140 -35.21 6.87 13.39
CA GLY A 140 -34.69 7.47 12.17
C GLY A 140 -33.53 6.69 11.52
N ARG A 141 -33.07 5.58 12.11
CA ARG A 141 -31.89 4.80 11.68
C ARG A 141 -30.66 5.69 11.46
N TRP A 142 -30.50 6.72 12.29
CA TRP A 142 -29.38 7.67 12.18
C TRP A 142 -28.03 6.97 12.28
N HIS A 143 -27.96 5.85 13.00
CA HIS A 143 -26.75 5.03 13.06
C HIS A 143 -26.26 4.59 11.67
N GLU A 144 -27.13 4.24 10.72
CA GLU A 144 -26.71 3.83 9.36
C GLU A 144 -26.27 5.00 8.50
N LEU A 145 -26.80 6.20 8.76
CA LEU A 145 -26.41 7.40 8.05
C LEU A 145 -25.07 7.91 8.58
N VAL A 146 -24.90 7.90 9.89
CA VAL A 146 -23.81 8.57 10.62
C VAL A 146 -22.59 7.66 10.76
N TRP A 147 -22.79 6.35 10.98
CA TRP A 147 -21.71 5.39 11.17
C TRP A 147 -20.76 5.26 9.97
N PRO A 148 -21.18 5.26 8.70
CA PRO A 148 -20.26 5.21 7.57
C PRO A 148 -19.30 6.41 7.52
N TYR A 149 -19.73 7.60 7.95
CA TYR A 149 -18.87 8.79 8.00
C TYR A 149 -18.00 8.83 9.25
N LEU A 150 -18.53 8.37 10.38
CA LEU A 150 -17.77 8.29 11.63
C LEU A 150 -16.78 7.13 11.64
N ARG A 151 -17.07 6.00 10.97
CA ARG A 151 -16.22 4.81 10.92
C ARG A 151 -14.78 5.10 10.46
N PRO A 152 -14.51 5.81 9.34
CA PRO A 152 -13.14 6.14 8.95
C PRO A 152 -12.48 7.13 9.91
N TYR A 153 -13.24 7.94 10.64
CA TYR A 153 -12.68 8.80 11.70
C TYR A 153 -12.31 7.97 12.94
N TRP A 154 -13.19 7.08 13.39
CA TRP A 154 -12.95 6.13 14.48
C TRP A 154 -11.78 5.19 14.18
N GLN A 155 -11.71 4.63 12.97
CA GLN A 155 -10.59 3.78 12.54
C GLN A 155 -9.27 4.54 12.51
N ARG A 156 -9.28 5.81 12.10
CA ARG A 156 -8.08 6.67 12.18
C ARG A 156 -7.67 6.91 13.62
N MET A 157 -8.60 7.21 14.52
CA MET A 157 -8.30 7.39 15.94
C MET A 157 -7.77 6.09 16.58
N ASP A 158 -8.36 4.95 16.25
CA ASP A 158 -7.95 3.65 16.79
C ASP A 158 -6.56 3.24 16.28
N ARG A 159 -6.29 3.44 14.99
CA ARG A 159 -4.95 3.24 14.41
C ARG A 159 -3.90 4.15 15.06
N ARG A 160 -4.23 5.41 15.35
CA ARG A 160 -3.33 6.32 16.08
C ARG A 160 -3.03 5.81 17.49
N ALA A 161 -4.03 5.28 18.18
CA ALA A 161 -3.84 4.70 19.50
C ALA A 161 -3.01 3.41 19.47
N GLU A 162 -3.13 2.59 18.43
CA GLU A 162 -2.27 1.42 18.23
C GLU A 162 -0.82 1.82 18.00
N LEU A 163 -0.56 2.82 17.15
CA LEU A 163 0.78 3.30 16.83
C LEU A 163 1.46 4.06 17.97
N ASN A 164 0.70 4.87 18.71
CA ASN A 164 1.22 5.70 19.81
C ASN A 164 1.20 4.98 21.18
N GLY A 165 0.76 3.72 21.22
CA GLY A 165 0.56 2.94 22.45
C GLY A 165 -0.80 3.21 23.11
N ARG A 166 -1.66 2.17 23.14
CA ARG A 166 -3.00 2.29 23.72
C ARG A 166 -2.93 2.64 25.22
N PRO A 167 -3.82 3.53 25.71
CA PRO A 167 -3.87 3.84 27.13
C PRO A 167 -4.24 2.59 27.94
N ARG A 168 -3.59 2.40 29.09
CA ARG A 168 -3.88 1.25 29.96
C ARG A 168 -5.30 1.36 30.52
N PRO A 169 -6.03 0.25 30.72
CA PRO A 169 -7.40 0.27 31.21
C PRO A 169 -7.54 0.98 32.58
N GLU A 170 -6.52 0.90 33.43
CA GLU A 170 -6.49 1.59 34.73
C GLU A 170 -6.48 3.12 34.58
N GLN A 171 -5.79 3.65 33.56
CA GLN A 171 -5.74 5.09 33.28
C GLN A 171 -7.09 5.60 32.79
N VAL A 172 -7.76 4.81 31.93
CA VAL A 172 -9.12 5.10 31.45
C VAL A 172 -10.12 5.08 32.60
N ARG A 173 -10.06 4.07 33.49
CA ARG A 173 -10.94 3.97 34.66
C ARG A 173 -10.75 5.14 35.62
N ARG A 174 -9.50 5.56 35.87
CA ARG A 174 -9.19 6.74 36.68
C ARG A 174 -9.75 8.02 36.06
N ALA A 175 -9.52 8.24 34.76
CA ALA A 175 -10.02 9.41 34.05
C ALA A 175 -11.55 9.49 34.09
N ALA A 176 -12.23 8.36 33.87
CA ALA A 176 -13.68 8.25 33.97
C ALA A 176 -14.19 8.49 35.40
N LEU A 177 -13.53 7.94 36.42
CA LEU A 177 -13.90 8.15 37.81
C LEU A 177 -13.87 9.64 38.19
N PHE A 178 -12.79 10.36 37.86
CA PHE A 178 -12.68 11.79 38.19
C PHE A 178 -13.63 12.66 37.38
N LEU A 179 -14.01 12.24 36.16
CA LEU A 179 -15.08 12.90 35.40
C LEU A 179 -16.43 12.72 36.11
N VAL A 180 -16.76 11.51 36.55
CA VAL A 180 -18.04 11.19 37.22
C VAL A 180 -18.13 11.86 38.60
N VAL A 181 -17.11 11.67 39.44
CA VAL A 181 -17.03 12.32 40.76
C VAL A 181 -17.05 13.83 40.61
N GLY A 182 -16.29 14.35 39.64
CA GLY A 182 -16.33 15.75 39.29
C GLY A 182 -17.76 16.20 38.92
N PHE A 183 -18.46 15.48 38.05
CA PHE A 183 -19.80 15.86 37.63
C PHE A 183 -20.80 15.88 38.78
N VAL A 184 -20.68 14.93 39.71
CA VAL A 184 -21.48 14.92 40.96
C VAL A 184 -21.17 16.14 41.83
N LEU A 185 -19.88 16.47 42.00
CA LEU A 185 -19.46 17.67 42.73
C LEU A 185 -19.98 18.95 42.05
N TRP A 186 -19.84 19.06 40.73
CA TRP A 186 -20.37 20.15 39.92
C TRP A 186 -21.87 20.33 40.14
N MET A 187 -22.66 19.25 40.08
CA MET A 187 -24.09 19.28 40.37
C MET A 187 -24.39 19.80 41.78
N ALA A 188 -23.61 19.36 42.78
CA ALA A 188 -23.82 19.73 44.18
C ALA A 188 -23.37 21.18 44.50
N LEU A 189 -22.29 21.65 43.84
CA LEU A 189 -21.68 22.95 44.09
C LEU A 189 -22.30 24.10 43.28
N MET A 190 -23.06 23.79 42.23
CA MET A 190 -23.66 24.80 41.37
C MET A 190 -24.60 25.75 42.13
N THR A 191 -25.54 25.20 42.91
CA THR A 191 -26.51 25.99 43.68
C THR A 191 -25.83 26.90 44.71
N PRO A 192 -24.97 26.40 45.63
CA PRO A 192 -24.30 27.26 46.61
C PRO A 192 -23.35 28.28 45.96
N PHE A 193 -22.75 27.95 44.81
CA PHE A 193 -21.92 28.89 44.04
C PHE A 193 -22.74 30.08 43.51
N VAL A 194 -23.93 29.82 42.94
CA VAL A 194 -24.83 30.87 42.46
C VAL A 194 -25.35 31.70 43.63
N GLU A 195 -25.68 31.08 44.77
CA GLU A 195 -26.10 31.79 45.98
C GLU A 195 -25.01 32.70 46.54
N LEU A 196 -23.76 32.22 46.56
CA LEU A 196 -22.60 33.03 46.95
C LEU A 196 -22.39 34.23 46.03
N LEU A 197 -22.51 34.04 44.71
CA LEU A 197 -22.43 35.14 43.75
C LEU A 197 -23.53 36.18 43.97
N LEU A 198 -24.75 35.74 44.27
CA LEU A 198 -25.89 36.61 44.57
C LEU A 198 -25.73 37.41 45.87
N LEU A 199 -24.86 36.96 46.78
CA LEU A 199 -24.48 37.72 47.97
C LEU A 199 -23.60 38.93 47.63
N ILE A 200 -22.74 38.78 46.61
CA ILE A 200 -21.69 39.75 46.25
C ILE A 200 -22.18 40.69 45.14
N PHE A 201 -22.96 40.17 44.19
CA PHE A 201 -23.38 40.89 42.99
C PHE A 201 -24.91 41.01 42.91
N PRO A 202 -25.43 42.15 42.43
CA PRO A 202 -26.87 42.31 42.23
C PRO A 202 -27.40 41.33 41.17
N ARG A 203 -28.64 40.86 41.37
CA ARG A 203 -29.31 39.89 40.49
C ARG A 203 -29.31 40.30 39.02
N SER A 204 -29.51 41.58 38.71
CA SER A 204 -29.55 42.10 37.34
C SER A 204 -28.23 41.87 36.61
N LEU A 205 -27.11 42.20 37.25
CA LEU A 205 -25.78 42.00 36.67
C LEU A 205 -25.49 40.51 36.42
N LEU A 206 -25.81 39.64 37.37
CA LEU A 206 -25.60 38.20 37.20
C LEU A 206 -26.50 37.59 36.13
N HIS A 207 -27.70 38.13 35.93
CA HIS A 207 -28.59 37.69 34.85
C HIS A 207 -28.02 38.06 33.47
N ASP A 208 -27.51 39.29 33.31
CA ASP A 208 -26.92 39.77 32.06
C ASP A 208 -25.64 38.99 31.71
N TRP A 209 -24.84 38.61 32.72
CA TRP A 209 -23.56 37.91 32.55
C TRP A 209 -23.62 36.41 32.85
N GLN A 210 -24.81 35.82 32.98
CA GLN A 210 -24.98 34.42 33.39
C GLN A 210 -24.24 33.43 32.48
N TRP A 211 -24.13 33.73 31.19
CA TRP A 211 -23.42 32.88 30.22
C TRP A 211 -21.91 32.86 30.47
N LEU A 212 -21.30 34.02 30.77
CA LEU A 212 -19.88 34.11 31.09
C LEU A 212 -19.56 33.39 32.40
N VAL A 213 -20.38 33.61 33.43
CA VAL A 213 -20.23 32.93 34.73
C VAL A 213 -20.32 31.42 34.55
N ARG A 214 -21.31 30.92 33.80
CA ARG A 214 -21.45 29.49 33.49
C ARG A 214 -20.26 28.97 32.68
N LEU A 215 -19.79 29.72 31.69
CA LEU A 215 -18.64 29.33 30.88
C LEU A 215 -17.38 29.17 31.74
N LEU A 216 -17.10 30.14 32.60
CA LEU A 216 -15.94 30.11 33.50
C LEU A 216 -16.04 28.96 34.52
N TYR A 217 -17.21 28.77 35.13
CA TYR A 217 -17.42 27.69 36.09
C TYR A 217 -17.31 26.31 35.43
N ASN A 218 -17.98 26.11 34.29
CA ASN A 218 -17.91 24.85 33.54
C ASN A 218 -16.50 24.59 33.00
N GLY A 219 -15.81 25.64 32.54
CA GLY A 219 -14.43 25.56 32.06
C GLY A 219 -13.45 25.18 33.16
N ALA A 220 -13.56 25.82 34.33
CA ALA A 220 -12.75 25.49 35.52
C ALA A 220 -12.98 24.03 35.94
N PHE A 221 -14.25 23.63 36.01
CA PHE A 221 -14.62 22.25 36.33
C PHE A 221 -14.01 21.22 35.36
N LEU A 222 -14.15 21.45 34.05
CA LEU A 222 -13.58 20.55 33.04
C LEU A 222 -12.05 20.52 33.10
N ALA A 223 -11.41 21.65 33.40
CA ALA A 223 -9.96 21.73 33.58
C ALA A 223 -9.50 20.93 34.81
N ASP A 224 -10.18 21.07 35.95
CA ASP A 224 -9.87 20.33 37.18
C ASP A 224 -10.06 18.82 37.00
N ALA A 225 -11.17 18.42 36.37
CA ALA A 225 -11.44 17.03 36.03
C ALA A 225 -10.40 16.46 35.04
N ALA A 226 -10.01 17.25 34.03
CA ALA A 226 -8.98 16.90 33.07
C ALA A 226 -7.60 16.70 33.74
N TRP A 227 -7.25 17.60 34.67
CA TRP A 227 -6.00 17.59 35.40
C TRP A 227 -5.92 16.41 36.39
N LEU A 228 -6.92 16.25 37.27
CA LEU A 228 -6.99 15.17 38.26
C LEU A 228 -7.13 13.79 37.61
N GLY A 229 -7.91 13.70 36.54
CA GLY A 229 -8.10 12.49 35.75
C GLY A 229 -6.91 12.13 34.83
N ARG A 230 -5.89 12.99 34.73
CA ARG A 230 -4.76 12.86 33.80
C ARG A 230 -5.21 12.60 32.36
N TRP A 231 -6.25 13.31 31.92
CA TRP A 231 -6.84 13.14 30.59
C TRP A 231 -5.85 13.36 29.45
N GLY A 232 -4.80 14.16 29.67
CA GLY A 232 -3.69 14.32 28.73
C GLY A 232 -3.00 13.00 28.38
N VAL A 233 -2.88 12.04 29.31
CA VAL A 233 -2.28 10.71 29.04
C VAL A 233 -3.22 9.84 28.22
N VAL A 234 -4.53 9.97 28.45
CA VAL A 234 -5.56 9.20 27.74
C VAL A 234 -5.77 9.74 26.33
N LEU A 235 -5.76 11.06 26.15
CA LEU A 235 -6.05 11.72 24.86
C LEU A 235 -4.82 11.82 23.94
N LYS A 236 -3.61 11.92 24.49
CA LYS A 236 -2.37 12.10 23.71
C LYS A 236 -2.17 11.04 22.61
N PRO A 237 -2.42 9.73 22.83
CA PRO A 237 -2.33 8.72 21.77
C PRO A 237 -3.31 8.93 20.59
N TYR A 238 -4.47 9.54 20.84
CA TYR A 238 -5.50 9.78 19.82
C TYR A 238 -5.32 11.12 19.09
N LEU A 239 -4.80 12.14 19.79
CA LEU A 239 -4.63 13.49 19.28
C LEU A 239 -3.35 13.67 18.47
N LEU A 240 -2.28 12.93 18.80
CA LEU A 240 -1.03 13.00 18.06
C LEU A 240 -1.17 12.31 16.71
N THR A 241 -0.99 13.09 15.64
CA THR A 241 -0.73 12.55 14.31
C THR A 241 0.59 11.78 14.36
N PRO A 242 0.62 10.52 13.88
CA PRO A 242 1.86 9.76 13.76
C PRO A 242 2.84 10.59 12.92
N ARG A 243 4.09 10.69 13.37
CA ARG A 243 5.17 11.22 12.55
C ARG A 243 5.57 10.10 11.59
N GLU A 244 4.68 9.83 10.63
CA GLU A 244 5.02 9.02 9.47
C GLU A 244 6.10 9.80 8.73
N GLY A 245 7.34 9.29 8.74
CA GLY A 245 8.33 9.59 7.72
C GLY A 245 7.90 8.95 6.40
N VAL A 246 6.68 9.24 5.97
CA VAL A 246 6.25 9.05 4.59
C VAL A 246 6.83 10.27 3.89
N PRO A 247 7.74 10.10 2.89
CA PRO A 247 8.03 11.18 1.97
C PRO A 247 6.66 11.68 1.52
N GLY A 248 6.36 12.95 1.79
CA GLY A 248 5.07 13.51 1.40
C GLY A 248 4.85 13.26 -0.09
N PRO A 249 3.60 13.32 -0.58
CA PRO A 249 3.40 13.56 -2.00
C PRO A 249 4.05 14.93 -2.27
N GLU A 250 5.33 14.90 -2.66
CA GLU A 250 5.96 16.02 -3.33
C GLU A 250 5.03 16.41 -4.46
N GLY A 251 4.84 17.72 -4.53
CA GLY A 251 3.71 18.33 -5.18
C GLY A 251 3.51 17.85 -6.61
N ASP A 252 2.29 18.09 -7.05
CA ASP A 252 2.01 18.38 -8.45
C ASP A 252 3.01 19.43 -8.97
N ASP A 253 4.18 18.99 -9.41
CA ASP A 253 4.92 19.64 -10.48
C ASP A 253 4.82 18.71 -11.68
N GLU A 254 3.85 19.07 -12.52
CA GLU A 254 3.70 18.67 -13.90
C GLU A 254 4.88 19.25 -14.71
N SER A 255 6.10 18.83 -14.37
CA SER A 255 7.21 18.83 -15.31
C SER A 255 7.31 17.39 -15.78
N ALA A 256 6.69 17.11 -16.94
CA ALA A 256 7.09 15.95 -17.70
C ALA A 256 8.63 15.97 -17.80
N PRO A 257 9.36 14.90 -17.39
CA PRO A 257 10.78 14.82 -17.67
C PRO A 257 10.91 14.65 -19.19
N ASP A 258 10.92 15.79 -19.85
CA ASP A 258 10.91 15.94 -21.30
C ASP A 258 12.16 16.75 -21.65
N ALA A 259 13.27 16.04 -21.87
CA ALA A 259 14.09 16.16 -23.08
C ALA A 259 15.43 15.42 -22.91
N ASP A 260 15.99 15.40 -21.70
CA ASP A 260 17.37 15.02 -21.48
C ASP A 260 17.50 13.82 -20.53
N LEU A 261 17.90 12.66 -21.07
CA LEU A 261 18.11 11.44 -20.29
C LEU A 261 19.42 11.48 -19.48
N TRP A 262 20.36 12.34 -19.87
CA TRP A 262 21.75 12.34 -19.38
C TRP A 262 22.28 13.78 -19.19
N PRO A 263 21.60 14.61 -18.37
CA PRO A 263 22.00 16.00 -18.16
C PRO A 263 23.42 16.10 -17.59
N GLU A 264 23.83 15.18 -16.72
CA GLU A 264 25.14 15.18 -16.07
C GLU A 264 26.29 15.04 -17.08
N LEU A 265 26.13 14.16 -18.09
CA LEU A 265 27.11 14.02 -19.16
C LEU A 265 27.22 15.30 -20.00
N ARG A 266 26.08 15.94 -20.28
CA ARG A 266 26.03 17.18 -21.07
C ARG A 266 26.60 18.37 -20.32
N GLU A 267 26.36 18.48 -19.02
CA GLU A 267 26.96 19.49 -18.15
C GLU A 267 28.47 19.31 -17.99
N ALA A 268 28.94 18.07 -18.00
CA ALA A 268 30.37 17.73 -18.03
C ALA A 268 31.04 17.99 -19.40
N GLY A 269 30.27 18.31 -20.45
CA GLY A 269 30.74 18.56 -21.81
C GLY A 269 30.86 17.30 -22.69
N GLN A 270 30.41 16.15 -22.20
CA GLN A 270 30.46 14.84 -22.88
C GLN A 270 29.23 14.62 -23.77
N HIS A 271 29.00 15.54 -24.70
CA HIS A 271 27.81 15.53 -25.56
C HIS A 271 27.74 14.31 -26.50
N GLU A 272 28.89 13.85 -27.03
CA GLU A 272 28.94 12.72 -27.95
C GLU A 272 28.46 11.41 -27.31
N ALA A 273 28.89 11.14 -26.07
CA ALA A 273 28.44 9.97 -25.31
C ALA A 273 26.93 10.06 -24.98
N ALA A 274 26.45 11.26 -24.60
CA ALA A 274 25.02 11.47 -24.31
C ALA A 274 24.14 11.26 -25.56
N ASP A 275 24.57 11.79 -26.72
CA ASP A 275 23.84 11.66 -27.99
C ASP A 275 23.84 10.21 -28.48
N LEU A 276 24.95 9.47 -28.32
CA LEU A 276 25.01 8.04 -28.61
C LEU A 276 24.00 7.24 -27.78
N LEU A 277 23.88 7.54 -26.48
CA LEU A 277 22.93 6.86 -25.60
C LEU A 277 21.47 7.22 -25.92
N ASP A 278 21.20 8.46 -26.35
CA ASP A 278 19.88 8.87 -26.84
C ASP A 278 19.50 8.12 -28.13
N ASP A 279 20.45 7.96 -29.08
CA ASP A 279 20.24 7.14 -30.28
C ASP A 279 20.01 5.66 -29.94
N GLU A 280 20.71 5.13 -28.94
CA GLU A 280 20.50 3.76 -28.45
C GLU A 280 19.16 3.58 -27.72
N ALA A 281 18.67 4.61 -27.02
CA ALA A 281 17.34 4.64 -26.44
C ALA A 281 16.26 4.61 -27.54
N ASP A 282 16.43 5.42 -28.57
CA ASP A 282 15.46 5.56 -29.66
C ASP A 282 15.44 4.32 -30.57
N THR A 283 16.58 3.64 -30.73
CA THR A 283 16.67 2.37 -31.46
C THR A 283 16.30 1.15 -30.60
N GLY A 284 16.01 1.33 -29.31
CA GLY A 284 15.63 0.27 -28.37
C GLY A 284 16.76 -0.70 -28.01
N ARG A 285 18.03 -0.29 -28.21
CA ARG A 285 19.22 -1.05 -27.80
C ARG A 285 19.58 -0.82 -26.33
N LEU A 286 19.25 0.35 -25.80
CA LEU A 286 19.36 0.68 -24.37
C LEU A 286 18.13 0.16 -23.61
N ARG A 287 18.33 -0.80 -22.70
CA ARG A 287 17.26 -1.42 -21.90
C ARG A 287 17.17 -0.81 -20.50
N ASP A 288 16.15 -1.19 -19.75
CA ASP A 288 15.94 -0.79 -18.36
C ASP A 288 17.14 -1.09 -17.43
N VAL A 289 17.75 -2.27 -17.54
CA VAL A 289 18.95 -2.64 -16.76
C VAL A 289 20.14 -1.76 -17.11
N ASP A 290 20.36 -1.51 -18.41
CA ASP A 290 21.46 -0.66 -18.88
C ASP A 290 21.26 0.79 -18.44
N TYR A 291 20.03 1.31 -18.56
CA TYR A 291 19.68 2.65 -18.09
C TYR A 291 20.00 2.81 -16.61
N LEU A 292 19.57 1.88 -15.75
CA LEU A 292 19.84 1.96 -14.31
C LEU A 292 21.33 1.82 -13.98
N ARG A 293 22.06 0.97 -14.70
CA ARG A 293 23.51 0.78 -14.54
C ARG A 293 24.26 2.07 -14.89
N LEU A 294 24.02 2.61 -16.08
CA LEU A 294 24.68 3.82 -16.57
C LEU A 294 24.30 5.03 -15.73
N ARG A 295 23.02 5.19 -15.40
CA ARG A 295 22.54 6.26 -14.52
C ARG A 295 23.28 6.26 -13.19
N ARG A 296 23.42 5.10 -12.55
CA ARG A 296 24.17 4.98 -11.30
C ARG A 296 25.64 5.38 -11.45
N VAL A 297 26.31 4.89 -12.50
CA VAL A 297 27.73 5.18 -12.73
C VAL A 297 27.94 6.67 -12.97
N ILE A 298 27.08 7.29 -13.78
CA ILE A 298 27.10 8.72 -14.08
C ILE A 298 26.79 9.55 -12.81
N GLU A 299 25.74 9.20 -12.05
CA GLU A 299 25.40 9.87 -10.78
C GLU A 299 26.53 9.76 -9.75
N ALA A 300 27.26 8.64 -9.70
CA ALA A 300 28.43 8.50 -8.82
C ALA A 300 29.59 9.42 -9.21
N GLY A 301 29.65 9.82 -10.48
CA GLY A 301 30.65 10.69 -11.07
C GLY A 301 30.28 12.18 -11.12
N ASP A 302 29.10 12.58 -10.65
CA ASP A 302 28.55 13.94 -10.83
C ASP A 302 29.50 15.08 -10.39
N HIS A 303 30.39 14.81 -9.45
CA HIS A 303 31.37 15.78 -8.94
C HIS A 303 32.80 15.61 -9.46
N ASP A 304 33.05 14.61 -10.31
CA ASP A 304 34.38 14.27 -10.84
C ASP A 304 34.35 14.22 -12.38
N ARG A 305 34.85 15.29 -13.00
CA ARG A 305 34.87 15.44 -14.46
C ARG A 305 35.85 14.47 -15.13
N GLU A 306 36.93 14.07 -14.46
CA GLU A 306 37.89 13.10 -15.02
C GLU A 306 37.27 11.71 -15.05
N TYR A 307 36.61 11.31 -13.95
CA TYR A 307 35.85 10.07 -13.90
C TYR A 307 34.73 10.01 -14.95
N LEU A 308 33.97 11.11 -15.13
CA LEU A 308 32.95 11.18 -16.18
C LEU A 308 33.53 11.12 -17.60
N ALA A 309 34.78 11.57 -17.81
CA ALA A 309 35.45 11.44 -19.10
C ALA A 309 35.82 9.98 -19.40
N ASP A 310 36.35 9.25 -18.41
CA ASP A 310 36.65 7.81 -18.54
C ASP A 310 35.38 7.01 -18.82
N VAL A 311 34.28 7.32 -18.11
CA VAL A 311 32.97 6.71 -18.35
C VAL A 311 32.45 7.04 -19.75
N ALA A 312 32.61 8.28 -20.21
CA ALA A 312 32.21 8.69 -21.55
C ALA A 312 33.01 7.99 -22.66
N GLU A 313 34.32 7.75 -22.45
CA GLU A 313 35.15 6.95 -23.36
C GLU A 313 34.65 5.50 -23.41
N GLU A 314 34.35 4.89 -22.26
CA GLU A 314 33.79 3.53 -22.22
C GLU A 314 32.43 3.44 -22.92
N ILE A 315 31.59 4.48 -22.78
CA ILE A 315 30.31 4.61 -23.50
C ILE A 315 30.53 4.78 -25.00
N ALA A 316 31.52 5.55 -25.44
CA ALA A 316 31.83 5.69 -26.87
C ALA A 316 32.25 4.35 -27.49
N ASP A 317 33.02 3.55 -26.75
CA ASP A 317 33.50 2.24 -27.21
C ASP A 317 32.43 1.14 -27.18
N ASN A 318 31.58 1.12 -26.16
CA ASN A 318 30.67 0.00 -25.88
C ASN A 318 29.18 0.34 -25.95
N GLY A 319 28.84 1.62 -26.11
CA GLY A 319 27.48 2.13 -26.18
C GLY A 319 26.67 1.83 -24.91
N ALA A 320 25.41 1.41 -25.07
CA ALA A 320 24.54 0.98 -23.96
C ALA A 320 25.10 -0.19 -23.14
N ALA A 321 26.12 -0.87 -23.66
CA ALA A 321 26.75 -2.00 -23.02
C ALA A 321 28.01 -1.61 -22.24
N ALA A 322 28.28 -0.33 -22.02
CA ALA A 322 29.35 0.13 -21.14
C ALA A 322 29.10 -0.20 -19.65
N CYS A 323 30.19 -0.19 -18.88
CA CYS A 323 30.28 -0.40 -17.44
C CYS A 323 29.57 -1.69 -17.00
N ARG A 324 29.78 -2.80 -17.72
CA ARG A 324 29.04 -4.06 -17.47
C ARG A 324 29.32 -4.65 -16.10
N HIS A 325 28.34 -5.38 -15.60
CA HIS A 325 28.53 -6.30 -14.48
C HIS A 325 29.63 -7.34 -14.79
N GLY A 326 30.31 -7.85 -13.76
CA GLY A 326 31.44 -8.79 -13.91
C GLY A 326 31.09 -10.11 -14.60
N SER A 327 29.81 -10.47 -14.71
CA SER A 327 29.35 -11.62 -15.50
C SER A 327 29.21 -11.36 -16.99
N GLY A 328 29.35 -10.11 -17.44
CA GLY A 328 29.22 -9.71 -18.85
C GLY A 328 27.79 -9.75 -19.40
N GLN A 329 26.83 -10.23 -18.60
CA GLN A 329 25.42 -10.29 -18.95
C GLN A 329 24.77 -8.90 -18.89
N ARG A 330 23.85 -8.63 -19.82
CA ARG A 330 23.06 -7.39 -19.85
C ARG A 330 21.61 -7.58 -19.41
N ASP A 331 21.16 -8.83 -19.35
CA ASP A 331 19.77 -9.17 -19.10
C ASP A 331 19.66 -10.62 -18.61
N VAL A 332 18.65 -10.91 -17.80
CA VAL A 332 18.36 -12.27 -17.33
C VAL A 332 17.19 -12.81 -18.15
N ARG A 333 17.49 -13.66 -19.12
CA ARG A 333 16.47 -14.22 -20.04
C ARG A 333 16.19 -15.70 -19.76
N PRO A 334 14.95 -16.16 -19.96
CA PRO A 334 13.75 -15.35 -20.22
C PRO A 334 13.30 -14.59 -18.97
N ARG A 335 12.75 -13.38 -19.15
CA ARG A 335 12.04 -12.66 -18.08
C ARG A 335 10.64 -13.25 -17.93
N ARG A 336 10.32 -13.78 -16.75
CA ARG A 336 9.03 -14.42 -16.47
C ARG A 336 8.03 -13.44 -15.85
N SER A 337 8.51 -12.34 -15.28
CA SER A 337 7.69 -11.40 -14.52
C SER A 337 7.90 -9.96 -14.97
N HIS A 338 6.83 -9.16 -14.90
CA HIS A 338 6.90 -7.73 -15.19
C HIS A 338 7.24 -6.98 -13.89
N HIS A 339 8.47 -6.47 -13.82
CA HIS A 339 9.02 -5.73 -12.69
C HIS A 339 9.16 -4.26 -13.03
N ASP A 340 9.07 -3.40 -12.02
CA ASP A 340 9.45 -1.99 -12.19
C ASP A 340 10.82 -1.76 -11.55
N LEU A 341 11.87 -1.93 -12.35
CA LEU A 341 13.25 -1.78 -11.86
C LEU A 341 13.56 -0.35 -11.40
N LEU A 342 12.85 0.67 -11.90
CA LEU A 342 13.07 2.07 -11.52
C LEU A 342 12.72 2.32 -10.05
N THR A 343 11.58 1.79 -9.60
CA THR A 343 11.15 1.88 -8.19
C THR A 343 11.64 0.69 -7.36
N GLY A 344 12.17 -0.34 -8.02
CA GLY A 344 12.54 -1.61 -7.40
C GLY A 344 11.35 -2.46 -6.95
N GLN A 345 10.12 -2.12 -7.37
CA GLN A 345 8.93 -2.90 -7.00
C GLN A 345 8.90 -4.27 -7.69
N VAL A 346 8.81 -5.32 -6.88
CA VAL A 346 8.71 -6.71 -7.33
C VAL A 346 7.25 -7.12 -7.39
N ARG A 347 6.67 -7.23 -8.59
CA ARG A 347 5.33 -7.80 -8.74
C ARG A 347 5.36 -9.31 -8.48
N ILE A 348 4.63 -9.75 -7.46
CA ILE A 348 4.55 -11.15 -7.06
C ILE A 348 3.21 -11.81 -7.41
N GLY A 349 2.20 -11.01 -7.77
CA GLY A 349 0.92 -11.57 -8.21
C GLY A 349 -0.17 -10.52 -8.40
N THR A 350 -1.41 -10.98 -8.26
CA THR A 350 -2.61 -10.15 -8.30
C THR A 350 -3.51 -10.52 -7.13
N GLY A 351 -3.98 -9.52 -6.39
CA GLY A 351 -4.93 -9.74 -5.30
C GLY A 351 -6.26 -10.30 -5.82
N THR A 352 -6.79 -11.31 -5.15
CA THR A 352 -8.07 -11.93 -5.54
C THR A 352 -9.19 -10.91 -5.49
N ALA A 353 -10.07 -10.92 -6.50
CA ALA A 353 -11.24 -10.06 -6.59
C ALA A 353 -12.40 -10.51 -5.67
N ASP A 354 -12.09 -10.84 -4.40
CA ASP A 354 -13.06 -11.27 -3.41
C ASP A 354 -13.68 -10.06 -2.69
N PRO A 355 -15.02 -9.94 -2.56
CA PRO A 355 -15.67 -8.85 -1.84
C PRO A 355 -15.19 -8.60 -0.40
N LYS A 356 -14.58 -9.61 0.25
CA LYS A 356 -13.98 -9.48 1.60
C LYS A 356 -12.66 -8.71 1.58
N ASN A 357 -11.96 -8.66 0.45
CA ASN A 357 -10.73 -7.91 0.30
C ASN A 357 -11.05 -6.41 0.15
N ASP A 358 -10.17 -5.56 0.70
CA ASP A 358 -10.30 -4.12 0.53
C ASP A 358 -10.37 -3.77 -0.97
N ALA A 359 -11.17 -2.76 -1.30
CA ALA A 359 -11.37 -2.31 -2.68
C ALA A 359 -10.05 -1.95 -3.38
N VAL A 360 -9.04 -1.53 -2.63
CA VAL A 360 -7.70 -1.19 -3.12
C VAL A 360 -6.92 -2.43 -3.59
N TYR A 361 -7.13 -3.60 -2.97
CA TYR A 361 -6.39 -4.84 -3.26
C TYR A 361 -7.13 -5.80 -4.22
N ARG A 362 -8.41 -5.55 -4.51
CA ARG A 362 -9.22 -6.44 -5.35
C ARG A 362 -8.84 -6.35 -6.83
N GLY A 363 -8.31 -7.46 -7.38
CA GLY A 363 -7.94 -7.56 -8.79
C GLY A 363 -6.74 -6.68 -9.16
N THR A 364 -6.01 -6.16 -8.17
CA THR A 364 -4.89 -5.26 -8.38
C THR A 364 -3.56 -6.03 -8.31
N GLY A 365 -2.55 -5.56 -9.04
CA GLY A 365 -1.21 -6.13 -8.94
C GLY A 365 -0.68 -5.99 -7.52
N PHE A 366 -0.20 -7.09 -6.96
CA PHE A 366 0.42 -7.12 -5.64
C PHE A 366 1.94 -7.15 -5.80
N ALA A 367 2.64 -6.28 -5.08
CA ALA A 367 4.07 -6.11 -5.20
C ALA A 367 4.78 -5.92 -3.87
N LEU A 368 6.03 -6.34 -3.81
CA LEU A 368 6.93 -6.10 -2.70
C LEU A 368 7.78 -4.86 -3.01
N ASP A 369 7.85 -3.95 -2.04
CA ASP A 369 8.68 -2.76 -2.10
C ASP A 369 10.11 -3.07 -1.62
N PRO A 370 11.16 -2.39 -2.13
CA PRO A 370 12.53 -2.54 -1.64
C PRO A 370 12.66 -2.44 -0.12
N GLN A 371 11.90 -1.56 0.54
CA GLN A 371 11.93 -1.43 2.00
C GLN A 371 11.40 -2.69 2.69
N SER A 372 10.35 -3.32 2.13
CA SER A 372 9.79 -4.56 2.67
C SER A 372 10.74 -5.75 2.45
N LEU A 373 11.43 -5.78 1.31
CA LEU A 373 12.45 -6.78 1.02
C LEU A 373 13.65 -6.65 1.98
N GLY A 374 13.97 -5.44 2.44
CA GLY A 374 15.03 -5.19 3.42
C GLY A 374 14.72 -5.66 4.84
N THR A 375 13.46 -5.91 5.20
CA THR A 375 13.07 -6.29 6.57
C THR A 375 13.10 -7.79 6.87
N SER A 376 13.45 -8.64 5.89
CA SER A 376 13.28 -10.11 5.85
C SER A 376 11.85 -10.58 5.54
N MET A 377 11.73 -11.72 4.84
CA MET A 377 10.47 -12.33 4.43
C MET A 377 10.50 -13.83 4.69
N ILE A 378 9.42 -14.37 5.25
CA ILE A 378 9.22 -15.81 5.40
C ILE A 378 8.04 -16.26 4.54
N VAL A 379 8.26 -17.30 3.73
CA VAL A 379 7.24 -17.91 2.88
C VAL A 379 6.96 -19.30 3.42
N VAL A 380 5.71 -19.54 3.83
CA VAL A 380 5.26 -20.84 4.34
C VAL A 380 4.20 -21.38 3.39
N GLY A 381 4.53 -22.46 2.69
CA GLY A 381 3.65 -23.14 1.74
C GLY A 381 3.52 -24.62 2.07
N ALA A 382 2.52 -25.29 1.49
CA ALA A 382 2.46 -26.75 1.58
C ALA A 382 3.65 -27.36 0.84
N ALA A 383 4.09 -28.56 1.22
CA ALA A 383 5.24 -29.24 0.62
C ALA A 383 5.04 -29.67 -0.86
N ARG A 384 4.03 -29.13 -1.55
CA ARG A 384 3.87 -29.32 -3.00
C ARG A 384 5.00 -28.59 -3.71
N ALA A 385 5.72 -29.32 -4.55
CA ALA A 385 6.78 -28.78 -5.38
C ALA A 385 6.27 -27.54 -6.15
N GLY A 386 6.98 -26.42 -6.00
CA GLY A 386 6.76 -25.21 -6.77
C GLY A 386 5.83 -24.15 -6.16
N GLU A 387 5.18 -24.38 -5.02
CA GLU A 387 4.37 -23.32 -4.37
C GLU A 387 5.25 -22.15 -3.85
N PRO A 388 6.33 -22.40 -3.08
CA PRO A 388 7.24 -21.34 -2.66
C PRO A 388 8.03 -20.75 -3.84
N ALA A 389 8.49 -21.59 -4.75
CA ALA A 389 9.25 -21.18 -5.94
C ALA A 389 8.51 -20.13 -6.78
N ARG A 390 7.20 -20.31 -7.00
CA ARG A 390 6.38 -19.34 -7.76
C ARG A 390 6.35 -17.95 -7.15
N LEU A 391 6.45 -17.83 -5.83
CA LEU A 391 6.49 -16.56 -5.13
C LEU A 391 7.91 -15.96 -5.11
N LEU A 392 8.92 -16.82 -4.98
CA LEU A 392 10.32 -16.42 -4.89
C LEU A 392 10.95 -16.11 -6.25
N GLU A 393 10.52 -16.75 -7.33
CA GLU A 393 11.12 -16.59 -8.64
C GLU A 393 11.02 -15.16 -9.22
N PRO A 394 9.89 -14.43 -9.07
CA PRO A 394 9.84 -13.00 -9.39
C PRO A 394 10.83 -12.15 -8.55
N VAL A 395 11.06 -12.53 -7.29
CA VAL A 395 12.01 -11.84 -6.40
C VAL A 395 13.44 -12.10 -6.86
N ILE A 396 13.78 -13.36 -7.11
CA ILE A 396 15.09 -13.78 -7.64
C ILE A 396 15.35 -13.07 -8.97
N GLU A 397 14.40 -13.10 -9.91
CA GLU A 397 14.52 -12.40 -11.20
C GLU A 397 14.79 -10.91 -11.04
N THR A 398 14.02 -10.21 -10.19
CA THR A 398 14.24 -8.77 -9.98
C THR A 398 15.59 -8.51 -9.33
N MET A 399 15.99 -9.31 -8.33
CA MET A 399 17.26 -9.13 -7.64
C MET A 399 18.45 -9.42 -8.56
N SER A 400 18.36 -10.42 -9.44
CA SER A 400 19.37 -10.67 -10.47
C SER A 400 19.47 -9.50 -11.46
N LEU A 401 18.34 -8.96 -11.95
CA LEU A 401 18.34 -7.77 -12.82
C LEU A 401 18.95 -6.55 -12.11
N ARG A 402 18.64 -6.36 -10.83
CA ARG A 402 19.22 -5.30 -10.00
C ARG A 402 20.71 -5.50 -9.75
N ALA A 403 21.18 -6.74 -9.63
CA ALA A 403 22.60 -7.07 -9.55
C ALA A 403 23.33 -6.76 -10.85
N LEU A 404 22.73 -7.05 -12.01
CA LEU A 404 23.28 -6.62 -13.30
C LEU A 404 23.34 -5.09 -13.46
N ALA A 405 22.42 -4.35 -12.81
CA ALA A 405 22.48 -2.90 -12.69
C ALA A 405 23.42 -2.40 -11.56
N GLY A 406 24.08 -3.31 -10.83
CA GLY A 406 24.96 -3.02 -9.70
C GLY A 406 24.27 -2.63 -8.39
N THR A 407 22.93 -2.59 -8.36
CA THR A 407 22.12 -2.07 -7.22
C THR A 407 21.77 -3.09 -6.15
N ALA A 408 22.13 -4.35 -6.33
CA ALA A 408 21.89 -5.43 -5.38
C ALA A 408 22.92 -6.55 -5.54
N SER A 409 22.97 -7.47 -4.57
CA SER A 409 23.66 -8.75 -4.69
C SER A 409 22.69 -9.85 -4.27
N LEU A 410 22.73 -11.00 -4.94
CA LEU A 410 21.82 -12.11 -4.68
C LEU A 410 22.61 -13.41 -4.46
N VAL A 411 22.30 -14.09 -3.36
CA VAL A 411 22.72 -15.47 -3.12
C VAL A 411 21.46 -16.30 -2.96
N VAL A 412 21.35 -17.37 -3.76
CA VAL A 412 20.25 -18.33 -3.67
C VAL A 412 20.80 -19.64 -3.14
N ILE A 413 20.20 -20.10 -2.04
CA ILE A 413 20.51 -21.40 -1.44
C ILE A 413 19.33 -22.31 -1.74
N ASP A 414 19.52 -23.24 -2.67
CA ASP A 414 18.54 -24.26 -3.00
C ASP A 414 18.95 -25.59 -2.37
N GLY A 415 18.20 -26.03 -1.35
CA GLY A 415 18.48 -27.28 -0.66
C GLY A 415 18.11 -28.53 -1.46
N LYS A 416 17.29 -28.41 -2.50
CA LYS A 416 16.92 -29.54 -3.38
C LYS A 416 17.72 -29.56 -4.66
N GLY A 417 18.17 -28.39 -5.12
CA GLY A 417 18.99 -28.20 -6.31
C GLY A 417 18.20 -28.21 -7.63
N ASP A 418 16.87 -28.28 -7.57
CA ASP A 418 15.96 -28.34 -8.73
C ASP A 418 14.82 -27.31 -8.63
N GLU A 419 14.81 -26.45 -7.61
CA GLU A 419 13.70 -25.53 -7.34
C GLU A 419 13.81 -24.24 -8.18
N PHE A 420 15.03 -23.84 -8.56
CA PHE A 420 15.31 -22.61 -9.32
C PHE A 420 16.23 -22.86 -10.52
N GLU A 421 15.76 -23.63 -11.51
CA GLU A 421 16.51 -23.81 -12.77
C GLU A 421 16.48 -22.55 -13.65
N ARG A 422 17.66 -21.95 -13.87
CA ARG A 422 17.90 -20.92 -14.89
C ARG A 422 19.08 -21.33 -15.77
N LEU A 423 18.83 -21.51 -17.07
CA LEU A 423 19.88 -21.69 -18.07
C LEU A 423 20.80 -20.46 -18.06
N ASP A 424 22.07 -20.66 -17.70
CA ASP A 424 23.14 -19.64 -17.70
C ASP A 424 22.84 -18.38 -16.87
N GLY A 425 21.95 -18.47 -15.86
CA GLY A 425 21.44 -17.30 -15.13
C GLY A 425 22.22 -16.91 -13.87
N TRP A 426 23.25 -17.67 -13.50
CA TRP A 426 24.04 -17.45 -12.29
C TRP A 426 25.47 -17.06 -12.64
N ASP A 427 25.99 -16.03 -11.96
CA ASP A 427 27.38 -15.61 -12.15
C ASP A 427 28.37 -16.69 -11.67
N ARG A 428 27.98 -17.40 -10.61
CA ARG A 428 28.67 -18.55 -10.02
C ARG A 428 27.64 -19.54 -9.49
N GLU A 429 27.87 -20.81 -9.75
CA GLU A 429 27.10 -21.91 -9.18
C GLU A 429 28.04 -22.81 -8.37
N ILE A 430 27.63 -23.17 -7.15
CA ILE A 430 28.39 -24.06 -6.29
C ILE A 430 27.48 -25.23 -5.92
N VAL A 431 27.73 -26.38 -6.53
CA VAL A 431 27.03 -27.62 -6.20
C VAL A 431 27.88 -28.40 -5.20
N VAL A 432 27.48 -28.35 -3.92
CA VAL A 432 28.21 -29.03 -2.84
C VAL A 432 28.23 -30.53 -3.10
N GLY A 433 29.43 -31.12 -3.14
CA GLY A 433 29.63 -32.55 -3.39
C GLY A 433 29.76 -32.94 -4.86
N ASN A 434 29.64 -32.00 -5.81
CA ASN A 434 29.95 -32.24 -7.21
C ASN A 434 31.43 -31.90 -7.50
N PRO A 435 32.30 -32.89 -7.78
CA PRO A 435 33.72 -32.65 -8.05
C PRO A 435 33.97 -31.91 -9.38
N ASP A 436 33.01 -31.94 -10.31
CA ASP A 436 33.11 -31.26 -11.60
C ASP A 436 32.62 -29.80 -11.54
N SER A 437 32.20 -29.32 -10.35
CA SER A 437 31.77 -27.93 -10.16
C SER A 437 32.97 -26.97 -10.36
N PRO A 438 32.87 -25.98 -11.26
CA PRO A 438 33.97 -25.04 -11.52
C PRO A 438 34.26 -24.09 -10.35
N SER A 439 33.38 -24.06 -9.34
CA SER A 439 33.51 -23.25 -8.14
C SER A 439 33.13 -24.07 -6.91
N GLY A 440 33.82 -23.84 -5.80
CA GLY A 440 33.65 -24.56 -4.53
C GLY A 440 33.70 -23.61 -3.33
N LEU A 441 33.29 -24.10 -2.17
CA LEU A 441 33.42 -23.40 -0.90
C LEU A 441 34.69 -23.87 -0.19
N ASP A 442 35.56 -22.93 0.15
CA ASP A 442 36.70 -23.15 1.01
C ASP A 442 36.33 -22.79 2.46
N LEU A 443 36.56 -23.72 3.39
CA LEU A 443 36.34 -23.54 4.83
C LEU A 443 37.14 -22.36 5.40
N TYR A 444 38.29 -22.05 4.80
CA TYR A 444 39.12 -20.91 5.21
C TYR A 444 38.79 -19.63 4.44
N GLY A 445 37.87 -19.65 3.48
CA GLY A 445 37.51 -18.48 2.67
C GLY A 445 38.72 -17.83 1.99
N GLY A 446 39.71 -18.63 1.57
CA GLY A 446 40.97 -18.16 1.00
C GLY A 446 41.94 -17.54 2.03
N ALA A 447 41.73 -17.75 3.33
CA ALA A 447 42.71 -17.40 4.36
C ALA A 447 43.86 -18.41 4.40
N ALA A 448 45.06 -17.90 4.70
CA ALA A 448 46.26 -18.74 4.78
C ALA A 448 46.37 -19.51 6.11
N SER A 449 45.62 -19.10 7.14
CA SER A 449 45.61 -19.71 8.46
C SER A 449 44.18 -19.84 9.04
N PRO A 450 43.95 -20.81 9.95
CA PRO A 450 42.69 -20.92 10.69
C PRO A 450 42.35 -19.68 11.53
N GLU A 451 43.36 -19.03 12.11
CA GLU A 451 43.21 -17.82 12.90
C GLU A 451 42.71 -16.66 12.03
N ASP A 452 43.30 -16.45 10.85
CA ASP A 452 42.86 -15.41 9.90
C ASP A 452 41.43 -15.67 9.41
N ALA A 453 41.07 -16.94 9.19
CA ALA A 453 39.71 -17.31 8.81
C ALA A 453 38.70 -17.01 9.92
N ALA A 454 39.05 -17.33 11.18
CA ALA A 454 38.20 -17.06 12.34
C ALA A 454 38.01 -15.55 12.58
N ASP A 455 39.08 -14.77 12.45
CA ASP A 455 39.03 -13.31 12.59
C ASP A 455 38.16 -12.66 11.50
N ARG A 456 38.27 -13.12 10.24
CA ARG A 456 37.40 -12.67 9.14
C ARG A 456 35.93 -13.02 9.37
N LEU A 457 35.66 -14.20 9.90
CA LEU A 457 34.29 -14.64 10.21
C LEU A 457 33.69 -13.84 11.38
N ALA A 458 34.48 -13.50 12.39
CA ALA A 458 34.04 -12.70 13.52
C ALA A 458 33.80 -11.22 13.17
N ALA A 459 34.47 -10.72 12.13
CA ALA A 459 34.31 -9.36 11.63
C ALA A 459 33.15 -9.17 10.64
N ALA A 460 32.58 -10.27 10.10
CA ALA A 460 31.43 -10.29 9.21
C ALA A 460 30.11 -10.32 9.99
#